data_AF-A0A832XEU9-F1
#
_entry.id   AF-A0A832XEU9-F1
#
_cell.length_a   1.000
_cell.length_b   1.000
_cell.length_c   1.000
_cell.angle_alpha   90.00
_cell.angle_beta   90.00
_cell.angle_gamma   90.00
#
_symmetry.space_group_name_H-M   'P 1'
#
loop_
_entity.id
_entity.type
_entity.pdbx_description
1 polymer ?
#
loop_
_entity_poly.entity_id
_entity_poly.type
_entity_poly.pdbx_seq_one_letter_code
_entity_poly.pdbx_strand_id
1 'polypeptide(L)'
;MLIFSKDIGQRDHTHALEDKLPDLKSYMEYQRKLFPYTVVRAGLDLAYKEVDDMLNFVDNDYRPPTDSNRQEYPADVDQWYRQRFPWSSAFLKMEDMHYALVTLVKIMDSFRTHETGNSYHWTVLYDSVHNIIQVYNSLIREKPDQSRDIHLSSGVEVDFDDFVNNYWLNLDFMIFSQADYPHKPHMKRKAAIEETIQQRMAEGEEPLVALENLAPDLKPDEATLKLLRRDPVETRLLELISHPETGKQYDSINKEFTENQQYGKISIVDADYLVNHEHSKK
;
A
#
# COMPACT_ATOMS: atom_id res chain seq x y z
N MET A 1 -10.06 -0.01 12.07
CA MET A 1 -9.81 0.25 10.65
C MET A 1 -8.51 1.00 10.48
N LEU A 2 -7.64 0.55 9.57
CA LEU A 2 -6.38 1.23 9.28
C LEU A 2 -6.66 2.56 8.55
N ILE A 3 -5.91 3.61 8.90
CA ILE A 3 -5.98 4.91 8.24
C ILE A 3 -5.12 4.88 6.97
N PHE A 4 -5.74 5.16 5.82
CA PHE A 4 -5.10 5.32 4.52
C PHE A 4 -5.00 6.80 4.12
N SER A 5 -4.50 7.12 2.92
CA SER A 5 -4.54 8.48 2.38
C SER A 5 -5.96 8.95 2.06
N LYS A 6 -6.82 8.03 1.63
CA LYS A 6 -8.27 8.25 1.47
C LYS A 6 -9.03 7.15 2.18
N ASP A 7 -10.29 7.43 2.53
CA ASP A 7 -11.16 6.43 3.15
C ASP A 7 -11.45 5.29 2.15
N ILE A 8 -10.88 4.11 2.41
CA ILE A 8 -11.09 2.90 1.61
C ILE A 8 -12.51 2.32 1.73
N GLY A 9 -13.29 2.77 2.71
CA GLY A 9 -14.71 2.48 2.86
C GLY A 9 -15.63 3.39 2.03
N GLN A 10 -15.12 4.53 1.55
CA GLN A 10 -15.89 5.48 0.74
C GLN A 10 -15.52 5.38 -0.74
N ARG A 11 -16.45 4.86 -1.56
CA ARG A 11 -16.24 4.69 -3.01
C ARG A 11 -17.02 5.66 -3.89
N ASP A 12 -18.07 6.28 -3.37
CA ASP A 12 -19.05 7.03 -4.17
C ASP A 12 -18.68 8.53 -4.31
N HIS A 13 -17.40 8.87 -4.25
CA HIS A 13 -16.96 10.26 -4.43
C HIS A 13 -17.36 10.79 -5.80
N THR A 14 -17.91 12.00 -5.83
CA THR A 14 -18.28 12.71 -7.06
C THR A 14 -17.44 13.97 -7.14
N HIS A 15 -16.60 14.04 -8.17
CA HIS A 15 -15.66 15.13 -8.33
C HIS A 15 -16.34 16.38 -8.91
N ALA A 16 -16.05 17.56 -8.36
CA ALA A 16 -16.77 18.81 -8.72
C ALA A 16 -16.62 19.25 -10.20
N LEU A 17 -15.61 18.74 -10.90
CA LEU A 17 -15.31 19.06 -12.30
C LEU A 17 -15.76 17.99 -13.33
N GLU A 18 -16.47 16.93 -12.92
CA GLU A 18 -16.91 15.87 -13.86
C GLU A 18 -17.76 16.40 -15.03
N ASP A 19 -18.59 17.43 -14.81
CA ASP A 19 -19.40 18.04 -15.86
C ASP A 19 -18.60 18.89 -16.86
N LYS A 20 -17.39 19.31 -16.47
CA LYS A 20 -16.51 20.17 -17.28
C LYS A 20 -15.42 19.39 -17.99
N LEU A 21 -15.04 18.23 -17.46
CA LEU A 21 -13.90 17.44 -17.90
C LEU A 21 -14.36 16.00 -18.20
N PRO A 22 -14.76 15.69 -19.46
CA PRO A 22 -15.30 14.38 -19.81
C PRO A 22 -14.36 13.21 -19.48
N ASP A 23 -13.07 13.36 -19.70
CA ASP A 23 -12.11 12.29 -19.39
C ASP A 23 -11.97 12.06 -17.88
N LEU A 24 -12.03 13.14 -17.08
CA LEU A 24 -12.02 13.03 -15.62
C LEU A 24 -13.28 12.32 -15.13
N LYS A 25 -14.44 12.60 -15.75
CA LYS A 25 -15.67 11.87 -15.48
C LYS A 25 -15.51 10.37 -15.74
N SER A 26 -14.92 9.98 -16.88
CA SER A 26 -14.64 8.56 -17.15
C SER A 26 -13.68 7.94 -16.12
N TYR A 27 -12.65 8.69 -15.68
CA TYR A 27 -11.77 8.24 -14.61
C TYR A 27 -12.51 8.07 -13.27
N MET A 28 -13.37 9.01 -12.88
CA MET A 28 -14.15 8.90 -11.65
C MET A 28 -15.20 7.79 -11.72
N GLU A 29 -15.79 7.54 -12.90
CA GLU A 29 -16.64 6.38 -13.15
C GLU A 29 -15.87 5.06 -13.00
N TYR A 30 -14.59 5.03 -13.38
CA TYR A 30 -13.71 3.90 -13.09
C TYR A 30 -13.44 3.77 -11.59
N GLN A 31 -13.07 4.85 -10.88
CA GLN A 31 -12.84 4.82 -9.43
C GLN A 31 -14.05 4.25 -8.66
N ARG A 32 -15.27 4.68 -9.02
CA ARG A 32 -16.52 4.19 -8.40
C ARG A 32 -16.82 2.71 -8.64
N LYS A 33 -16.17 2.08 -9.64
CA LYS A 33 -16.27 0.63 -9.87
C LYS A 33 -15.33 -0.18 -9.00
N LEU A 34 -14.31 0.43 -8.39
CA LEU A 34 -13.37 -0.25 -7.51
C LEU A 34 -13.98 -0.46 -6.11
N PHE A 35 -13.52 -1.51 -5.42
CA PHE A 35 -13.89 -1.79 -4.02
C PHE A 35 -12.64 -1.78 -3.13
N PRO A 36 -12.13 -0.61 -2.72
CA PRO A 36 -10.82 -0.48 -2.10
C PRO A 36 -10.68 -1.27 -0.79
N TYR A 37 -11.71 -1.26 0.06
CA TYR A 37 -11.74 -2.09 1.25
C TYR A 37 -11.57 -3.58 0.91
N THR A 38 -12.28 -4.09 -0.10
CA THR A 38 -12.18 -5.48 -0.53
C THR A 38 -10.81 -5.79 -1.12
N VAL A 39 -10.22 -4.89 -1.92
CA VAL A 39 -8.85 -5.02 -2.44
C VAL A 39 -7.86 -5.23 -1.30
N VAL A 40 -7.89 -4.37 -0.28
CA VAL A 40 -6.99 -4.49 0.88
C VAL A 40 -7.29 -5.77 1.66
N ARG A 41 -8.56 -6.04 1.97
CA ARG A 41 -8.97 -7.19 2.79
C ARG A 41 -8.62 -8.52 2.13
N ALA A 42 -8.93 -8.69 0.85
CA ALA A 42 -8.64 -9.90 0.10
C ALA A 42 -7.13 -10.08 -0.11
N GLY A 43 -6.38 -8.99 -0.27
CA GLY A 43 -4.92 -9.02 -0.32
C GLY A 43 -4.31 -9.57 0.96
N LEU A 44 -4.72 -9.02 2.09
CA LEU A 44 -4.28 -9.48 3.41
C LEU A 44 -4.70 -10.94 3.68
N ASP A 45 -5.92 -11.33 3.31
CA ASP A 45 -6.38 -12.73 3.43
C ASP A 45 -5.53 -13.70 2.64
N LEU A 46 -5.24 -13.37 1.38
CA LEU A 46 -4.43 -14.21 0.52
C LEU A 46 -3.01 -14.34 1.08
N ALA A 47 -2.37 -13.20 1.39
CA ALA A 47 -1.02 -13.18 1.95
C ALA A 47 -0.95 -13.94 3.28
N TYR A 48 -1.90 -13.73 4.18
CA TYR A 48 -1.99 -14.45 5.46
C TYR A 48 -2.08 -15.96 5.24
N LYS A 49 -3.00 -16.43 4.40
CA LYS A 49 -3.16 -17.88 4.13
C LYS A 49 -1.90 -18.48 3.51
N GLU A 50 -1.27 -17.78 2.57
CA GLU A 50 -0.06 -18.26 1.91
C GLU A 50 1.13 -18.34 2.86
N VAL A 51 1.34 -17.30 3.68
CA VAL A 51 2.43 -17.26 4.66
C VAL A 51 2.21 -18.27 5.79
N ASP A 52 0.99 -18.36 6.32
CA ASP A 52 0.62 -19.33 7.36
C ASP A 52 0.80 -20.77 6.88
N ASP A 53 0.37 -21.10 5.65
CA ASP A 53 0.59 -22.42 5.03
C ASP A 53 2.09 -22.74 4.86
N MET A 54 2.91 -21.77 4.45
CA MET A 54 4.36 -21.99 4.34
C MET A 54 5.04 -22.17 5.69
N LEU A 55 4.66 -21.40 6.72
CA LEU A 55 5.18 -21.56 8.07
C LEU A 55 4.80 -22.93 8.64
N ASN A 56 3.54 -23.36 8.48
CA ASN A 56 3.11 -24.70 8.88
C ASN A 56 3.90 -25.81 8.16
N PHE A 57 4.25 -25.61 6.89
CA PHE A 57 5.09 -26.54 6.14
C PHE A 57 6.53 -26.60 6.67
N VAL A 58 7.12 -25.46 6.99
CA VAL A 58 8.46 -25.37 7.58
C VAL A 58 8.49 -26.02 8.97
N ASP A 59 7.50 -25.71 9.82
CA ASP A 59 7.35 -26.27 11.16
C ASP A 59 7.08 -27.78 11.15
N ASN A 60 6.50 -28.31 10.06
CA ASN A 60 6.27 -29.73 9.85
C ASN A 60 7.41 -30.43 9.09
N ASP A 61 8.66 -30.00 9.33
CA ASP A 61 9.88 -30.58 8.73
C ASP A 61 9.82 -30.68 7.19
N TYR A 62 9.27 -29.66 6.53
CA TYR A 62 9.10 -29.61 5.06
C TYR A 62 8.26 -30.77 4.52
N ARG A 63 7.24 -31.19 5.28
CA ARG A 63 6.23 -32.15 4.84
C ARG A 63 4.88 -31.46 4.71
N PRO A 64 4.10 -31.73 3.64
CA PRO A 64 2.75 -31.21 3.53
C PRO A 64 1.94 -31.53 4.80
N PRO A 65 1.28 -30.53 5.43
CA PRO A 65 0.34 -30.79 6.50
C PRO A 65 -0.74 -31.79 6.04
N THR A 66 -1.16 -32.69 6.92
CA THR A 66 -2.10 -33.80 6.61
C THR A 66 -3.42 -33.35 5.99
N ASP A 67 -3.80 -32.11 6.25
CA ASP A 67 -5.09 -31.50 5.96
C ASP A 67 -4.95 -30.34 4.95
N SER A 68 -3.76 -30.20 4.35
CA SER A 68 -3.51 -29.20 3.32
C SER A 68 -4.14 -29.59 1.98
N ASN A 69 -4.83 -28.64 1.35
CA ASN A 69 -5.29 -28.76 -0.03
C ASN A 69 -4.18 -28.48 -1.05
N ARG A 70 -3.03 -27.95 -0.62
CA ARG A 70 -1.87 -27.70 -1.46
C ARG A 70 -1.11 -29.01 -1.68
N GLN A 71 -1.01 -29.44 -2.93
CA GLN A 71 -0.30 -30.66 -3.29
C GLN A 71 1.20 -30.43 -3.50
N GLU A 72 1.61 -29.20 -3.81
CA GLU A 72 3.00 -28.85 -4.14
C GLU A 72 3.48 -27.65 -3.32
N TYR A 73 4.59 -27.86 -2.61
CA TYR A 73 5.31 -26.84 -1.85
C TYR A 73 6.60 -26.49 -2.58
N PRO A 74 7.07 -25.23 -2.49
CA PRO A 74 8.31 -24.83 -3.12
C PRO A 74 9.50 -25.58 -2.50
N ALA A 75 10.46 -25.98 -3.32
CA ALA A 75 11.70 -26.61 -2.85
C ALA A 75 12.59 -25.62 -2.06
N ASP A 76 12.49 -24.33 -2.39
CA ASP A 76 13.20 -23.23 -1.72
C ASP A 76 12.17 -22.22 -1.21
N VAL A 77 11.87 -22.29 0.09
CA VAL A 77 10.89 -21.45 0.77
C VAL A 77 11.38 -20.00 0.86
N ASP A 78 12.68 -19.78 1.06
CA ASP A 78 13.26 -18.44 1.13
C ASP A 78 13.19 -17.74 -0.23
N GLN A 79 13.49 -18.46 -1.31
CA GLN A 79 13.36 -17.94 -2.66
C GLN A 79 11.90 -17.64 -3.00
N TRP A 80 10.98 -18.54 -2.64
CA TRP A 80 9.55 -18.31 -2.82
C TRP A 80 9.11 -17.03 -2.10
N TYR A 81 9.52 -16.85 -0.85
CA TYR A 81 9.15 -15.69 -0.04
C TYR A 81 9.63 -14.37 -0.67
N ARG A 82 10.87 -14.35 -1.15
CA ARG A 82 11.45 -13.17 -1.82
C ARG A 82 10.80 -12.84 -3.15
N GLN A 83 10.35 -13.85 -3.89
CA GLN A 83 9.66 -13.65 -5.17
C GLN A 83 8.20 -13.24 -4.95
N ARG A 84 7.55 -13.81 -3.94
CA ARG A 84 6.14 -13.56 -3.65
C ARG A 84 5.92 -12.21 -2.96
N PHE A 85 6.84 -11.79 -2.10
CA PHE A 85 6.73 -10.56 -1.31
C PHE A 85 8.03 -9.75 -1.39
N PRO A 86 8.38 -9.17 -2.56
CA PRO A 86 9.68 -8.56 -2.79
C PRO A 86 9.98 -7.39 -1.84
N TRP A 87 8.99 -6.57 -1.48
CA TRP A 87 9.19 -5.44 -0.57
C TRP A 87 9.19 -5.88 0.89
N SER A 88 8.29 -6.75 1.28
CA SER A 88 8.16 -7.24 2.66
C SER A 88 9.36 -8.09 3.05
N SER A 89 9.75 -9.04 2.19
CA SER A 89 10.88 -9.96 2.44
C SER A 89 12.24 -9.27 2.48
N ALA A 90 12.35 -8.06 1.91
CA ALA A 90 13.56 -7.26 2.04
C ALA A 90 13.80 -6.84 3.51
N PHE A 91 12.74 -6.64 4.29
CA PHE A 91 12.84 -6.04 5.63
C PHE A 91 12.33 -6.93 6.75
N LEU A 92 11.47 -7.90 6.45
CA LEU A 92 10.80 -8.78 7.42
C LEU A 92 11.16 -10.22 7.14
N LYS A 93 11.47 -10.97 8.21
CA LYS A 93 11.45 -12.44 8.16
C LYS A 93 10.00 -12.92 8.03
N MET A 94 9.81 -14.17 7.62
CA MET A 94 8.48 -14.72 7.36
C MET A 94 7.60 -14.69 8.62
N GLU A 95 8.19 -14.91 9.80
CA GLU A 95 7.50 -14.86 11.09
C GLU A 95 7.08 -13.43 11.46
N ASP A 96 7.95 -12.45 11.21
CA ASP A 96 7.63 -11.03 11.43
C ASP A 96 6.52 -10.56 10.47
N MET A 97 6.56 -11.01 9.22
CA MET A 97 5.50 -10.75 8.24
C MET A 97 4.19 -11.41 8.66
N HIS A 98 4.21 -12.65 9.13
CA HIS A 98 3.02 -13.34 9.65
C HIS A 98 2.41 -12.56 10.82
N TYR A 99 3.23 -12.11 11.77
CA TYR A 99 2.77 -11.28 12.89
C TYR A 99 2.11 -9.98 12.40
N ALA A 100 2.74 -9.27 11.46
CA ALA A 100 2.18 -8.06 10.87
C ALA A 100 0.85 -8.34 10.14
N LEU A 101 0.76 -9.44 9.38
CA LEU A 101 -0.46 -9.87 8.70
C LEU A 101 -1.59 -10.17 9.68
N VAL A 102 -1.32 -10.90 10.77
CA VAL A 102 -2.31 -11.18 11.82
C VAL A 102 -2.86 -9.88 12.40
N THR A 103 -1.98 -8.91 12.69
CA THR A 103 -2.38 -7.60 13.21
C THR A 103 -3.23 -6.83 12.20
N LEU A 104 -2.80 -6.79 10.93
CA LEU A 104 -3.51 -6.10 9.85
C LEU A 104 -4.88 -6.73 9.56
N VAL A 105 -4.99 -8.06 9.50
CA VAL A 105 -6.29 -8.74 9.30
C VAL A 105 -7.26 -8.42 10.44
N LYS A 106 -6.80 -8.48 11.70
CA LYS A 106 -7.64 -8.18 12.87
C LYS A 106 -8.23 -6.78 12.83
N ILE A 107 -7.48 -5.77 12.40
CA ILE A 107 -7.97 -4.39 12.37
C ILE A 107 -8.91 -4.09 11.21
N MET A 108 -8.91 -4.93 10.17
CA MET A 108 -9.86 -4.81 9.06
C MET A 108 -11.27 -5.24 9.50
N ASP A 109 -11.34 -6.11 10.51
CA ASP A 109 -12.59 -6.55 11.14
C ASP A 109 -12.99 -5.62 12.32
N SER A 110 -12.15 -4.64 12.69
CA SER A 110 -12.46 -3.63 13.71
C SER A 110 -13.08 -2.36 13.10
N PHE A 111 -14.36 -2.12 13.41
CA PHE A 111 -15.11 -0.92 13.01
C PHE A 111 -15.24 0.13 14.12
N ARG A 112 -14.53 -0.03 15.25
CA ARG A 112 -14.70 0.82 16.45
C ARG A 112 -13.51 1.72 16.76
N THR A 113 -12.35 1.40 16.20
CA THR A 113 -11.10 2.17 16.39
C THR A 113 -10.46 2.44 15.06
N HIS A 114 -9.74 3.54 14.96
CA HIS A 114 -8.87 3.83 13.83
C HIS A 114 -7.43 3.60 14.23
N GLU A 115 -6.64 3.04 13.32
CA GLU A 115 -5.30 2.57 13.61
C GLU A 115 -4.33 3.19 12.61
N THR A 116 -3.19 3.69 13.09
CA THR A 116 -2.10 4.17 12.24
C THR A 116 -1.03 3.09 12.11
N GLY A 117 -0.69 2.76 10.87
CA GLY A 117 0.45 1.92 10.53
C GLY A 117 1.71 2.74 10.23
N ASN A 118 2.82 2.04 10.04
CA ASN A 118 4.11 2.61 9.66
C ASN A 118 4.71 1.84 8.47
N SER A 119 5.94 2.15 8.08
CA SER A 119 6.57 1.56 6.89
C SER A 119 6.64 0.03 6.85
N TYR A 120 6.72 -0.68 7.99
CA TYR A 120 6.63 -2.15 7.99
C TYR A 120 5.24 -2.65 7.58
N HIS A 121 4.19 -1.93 7.98
CA HIS A 121 2.81 -2.25 7.59
C HIS A 121 2.59 -1.91 6.12
N TRP A 122 3.14 -0.78 5.66
CA TRP A 122 2.99 -0.32 4.27
C TRP A 122 3.68 -1.24 3.26
N THR A 123 4.82 -1.86 3.59
CA THR A 123 5.47 -2.86 2.73
C THR A 123 4.61 -4.13 2.62
N VAL A 124 4.10 -4.65 3.75
CA VAL A 124 3.22 -5.83 3.79
C VAL A 124 1.95 -5.59 2.98
N LEU A 125 1.29 -4.45 3.18
CA LEU A 125 0.10 -4.09 2.41
C LEU A 125 0.39 -3.97 0.91
N TYR A 126 1.56 -3.42 0.54
CA TYR A 126 1.91 -3.15 -0.84
C TYR A 126 2.02 -4.47 -1.63
N ASP A 127 2.80 -5.43 -1.13
CA ASP A 127 2.91 -6.74 -1.78
C ASP A 127 1.58 -7.50 -1.73
N SER A 128 0.85 -7.43 -0.61
CA SER A 128 -0.44 -8.12 -0.46
C SER A 128 -1.47 -7.64 -1.47
N VAL A 129 -1.59 -6.31 -1.64
CA VAL A 129 -2.50 -5.68 -2.61
C VAL A 129 -2.07 -5.94 -4.05
N HIS A 130 -0.77 -5.85 -4.34
CA HIS A 130 -0.23 -6.17 -5.65
C HIS A 130 -0.59 -7.59 -6.07
N ASN A 131 -0.31 -8.56 -5.20
CA ASN A 131 -0.52 -9.97 -5.46
C ASN A 131 -1.98 -10.31 -5.73
N ILE A 132 -2.93 -9.78 -4.95
CA ILE A 132 -4.35 -10.08 -5.17
C ILE A 132 -4.89 -9.40 -6.43
N ILE A 133 -4.41 -8.19 -6.77
CA ILE A 133 -4.79 -7.50 -8.00
C ILE A 133 -4.32 -8.31 -9.22
N GLN A 134 -3.09 -8.85 -9.19
CA GLN A 134 -2.60 -9.70 -10.28
C GLN A 134 -3.47 -10.96 -10.48
N VAL A 135 -3.86 -11.62 -9.39
CA VAL A 135 -4.76 -12.77 -9.44
C VAL A 135 -6.11 -12.37 -10.01
N TYR A 136 -6.71 -11.30 -9.48
CA TYR A 136 -8.02 -10.83 -9.91
C TYR A 136 -8.07 -10.39 -11.37
N ASN A 137 -7.10 -9.60 -11.83
CA ASN A 137 -7.04 -9.14 -13.22
C ASN A 137 -6.83 -10.32 -14.18
N SER A 138 -6.06 -11.33 -13.79
CA SER A 138 -5.93 -12.57 -14.57
C SER A 138 -7.26 -13.32 -14.66
N LEU A 139 -8.01 -13.42 -13.55
CA LEU A 139 -9.36 -14.00 -13.56
C LEU A 139 -10.33 -13.18 -14.41
N ILE A 140 -10.29 -11.85 -14.38
CA ILE A 140 -11.12 -11.02 -15.28
C ILE A 140 -10.87 -11.35 -16.74
N ARG A 141 -9.61 -11.51 -17.15
CA ARG A 141 -9.24 -11.76 -18.54
C ARG A 141 -9.57 -13.18 -18.99
N GLU A 142 -9.32 -14.17 -18.14
CA GLU A 142 -9.34 -15.58 -18.51
C GLU A 142 -10.61 -16.32 -18.08
N LYS A 143 -11.17 -15.97 -16.92
CA LYS A 143 -12.30 -16.65 -16.30
C LYS A 143 -13.24 -15.65 -15.60
N PRO A 144 -13.95 -14.78 -16.34
CA PRO A 144 -14.76 -13.70 -15.77
C PRO A 144 -15.83 -14.16 -14.76
N ASP A 145 -16.32 -15.40 -14.88
CA ASP A 145 -17.28 -15.95 -13.93
C ASP A 145 -16.67 -16.21 -12.55
N GLN A 146 -15.38 -16.57 -12.49
CA GLN A 146 -14.64 -16.84 -11.25
C GLN A 146 -14.13 -15.55 -10.57
N SER A 147 -13.93 -14.46 -11.32
CA SER A 147 -13.53 -13.18 -10.72
C SER A 147 -14.59 -12.61 -9.76
N ARG A 148 -15.84 -13.04 -9.92
CA ARG A 148 -16.96 -12.68 -9.02
C ARG A 148 -16.78 -13.18 -7.60
N ASP A 149 -15.97 -14.22 -7.39
CA ASP A 149 -15.74 -14.80 -6.06
C ASP A 149 -14.79 -13.94 -5.20
N ILE A 150 -13.90 -13.16 -5.83
CA ILE A 150 -12.97 -12.24 -5.14
C ILE A 150 -13.55 -10.82 -5.10
N HIS A 151 -14.29 -10.42 -6.15
CA HIS A 151 -15.07 -9.17 -6.21
C HIS A 151 -14.27 -7.91 -5.81
N LEU A 152 -13.10 -7.66 -6.43
CA LEU A 152 -12.31 -6.45 -6.17
C LEU A 152 -12.86 -5.20 -6.87
N SER A 153 -13.67 -5.39 -7.91
CA SER A 153 -14.33 -4.32 -8.66
C SER A 153 -15.64 -4.81 -9.29
N SER A 154 -16.38 -3.87 -9.89
CA SER A 154 -17.56 -4.13 -10.71
C SER A 154 -17.20 -4.59 -12.14
N GLY A 155 -16.34 -5.61 -12.26
CA GLY A 155 -16.01 -6.26 -13.52
C GLY A 155 -15.00 -5.51 -14.39
N VAL A 156 -14.15 -4.69 -13.79
CA VAL A 156 -13.03 -3.99 -14.45
C VAL A 156 -11.69 -4.38 -13.83
N GLU A 157 -10.62 -4.43 -14.62
CA GLU A 157 -9.28 -4.63 -14.05
C GLU A 157 -8.95 -3.50 -13.05
N VAL A 158 -8.25 -3.85 -11.98
CA VAL A 158 -7.75 -2.88 -11.01
C VAL A 158 -6.35 -2.47 -11.44
N ASP A 159 -6.13 -1.19 -11.73
CA ASP A 159 -4.80 -0.63 -11.96
C ASP A 159 -4.08 -0.46 -10.61
N PHE A 160 -3.00 -1.20 -10.42
CA PHE A 160 -2.24 -1.18 -9.18
C PHE A 160 -1.50 0.15 -8.94
N ASP A 161 -0.93 0.77 -9.99
CA ASP A 161 -0.22 2.04 -9.85
C ASP A 161 -1.19 3.14 -9.40
N ASP A 162 -2.35 3.20 -10.07
CA ASP A 162 -3.41 4.15 -9.74
C ASP A 162 -3.99 3.89 -8.34
N PHE A 163 -4.16 2.62 -7.95
CA PHE A 163 -4.65 2.27 -6.61
C PHE A 163 -3.68 2.76 -5.51
N VAL A 164 -2.38 2.52 -5.66
CA VAL A 164 -1.36 2.99 -4.71
C VAL A 164 -1.30 4.52 -4.68
N ASN A 165 -1.36 5.18 -5.83
CA ASN A 165 -1.40 6.64 -5.93
C ASN A 165 -2.60 7.25 -5.19
N ASN A 166 -3.73 6.53 -5.13
CA ASN A 166 -4.92 7.03 -4.46
C ASN A 166 -4.96 6.76 -2.95
N TYR A 167 -4.42 5.63 -2.48
CA TYR A 167 -4.66 5.18 -1.10
C TYR A 167 -3.43 5.11 -0.20
N TRP A 168 -2.20 5.03 -0.74
CA TRP A 168 -1.00 5.05 0.12
C TRP A 168 -0.69 6.45 0.62
N LEU A 169 -0.21 6.55 1.86
CA LEU A 169 0.22 7.84 2.44
C LEU A 169 1.55 8.31 1.85
N ASN A 170 2.50 7.39 1.73
CA ASN A 170 3.81 7.59 1.10
C ASN A 170 4.41 6.22 0.77
N LEU A 171 5.54 6.23 0.06
CA LEU A 171 6.34 5.04 -0.24
C LEU A 171 7.79 5.24 0.22
N ASP A 172 8.00 5.87 1.38
CA ASP A 172 9.35 6.23 1.86
C ASP A 172 10.21 4.96 2.12
N PHE A 173 9.61 3.79 2.32
CA PHE A 173 10.33 2.50 2.35
C PHE A 173 11.05 2.15 1.03
N MET A 174 10.72 2.82 -0.08
CA MET A 174 11.38 2.64 -1.38
C MET A 174 12.60 3.55 -1.55
N ILE A 175 12.94 4.42 -0.60
CA ILE A 175 14.17 5.24 -0.66
C ILE A 175 15.39 4.33 -0.87
N PHE A 176 16.32 4.78 -1.72
CA PHE A 176 17.48 4.02 -2.21
C PHE A 176 17.18 2.80 -3.09
N SER A 177 15.90 2.56 -3.40
CA SER A 177 15.48 1.45 -4.27
C SER A 177 14.86 1.98 -5.57
N GLN A 178 14.83 1.13 -6.58
CA GLN A 178 14.10 1.39 -7.81
C GLN A 178 12.66 0.92 -7.62
N ALA A 179 11.68 1.76 -7.96
CA ALA A 179 10.28 1.36 -7.93
C ALA A 179 9.95 0.49 -9.16
N ASP A 180 9.16 -0.57 -8.94
CA ASP A 180 8.69 -1.45 -10.01
C ASP A 180 7.56 -0.80 -10.84
N TYR A 181 6.96 0.27 -10.31
CA TYR A 181 5.85 1.01 -10.88
C TYR A 181 6.12 2.52 -10.80
N PRO A 182 5.52 3.34 -11.69
CA PRO A 182 5.78 4.78 -11.73
C PRO A 182 5.48 5.54 -10.42
N HIS A 183 4.40 5.20 -9.72
CA HIS A 183 3.90 5.82 -8.49
C HIS A 183 4.10 7.34 -8.45
N LYS A 184 3.74 8.02 -9.56
CA LYS A 184 4.25 9.37 -9.90
C LYS A 184 4.05 10.42 -8.79
N PRO A 185 2.91 10.50 -8.08
CA PRO A 185 2.74 11.36 -6.91
C PRO A 185 3.76 11.09 -5.80
N HIS A 186 3.99 9.82 -5.47
CA HIS A 186 4.89 9.39 -4.39
C HIS A 186 6.37 9.56 -4.75
N MET A 187 6.73 9.33 -6.02
CA MET A 187 8.11 9.45 -6.49
C MET A 187 8.65 10.88 -6.44
N LYS A 188 7.79 11.91 -6.43
CA LYS A 188 8.22 13.29 -6.21
C LYS A 188 8.86 13.49 -4.84
N ARG A 189 8.24 12.94 -3.78
CA ARG A 189 8.78 13.00 -2.42
C ARG A 189 10.09 12.22 -2.31
N LYS A 190 10.11 10.98 -2.84
CA LYS A 190 11.33 10.16 -2.89
C LYS A 190 12.48 10.89 -3.58
N ALA A 191 12.22 11.49 -4.75
CA ALA A 191 13.23 12.23 -5.49
C ALA A 191 13.78 13.43 -4.70
N ALA A 192 12.91 14.20 -4.04
CA ALA A 192 13.35 15.32 -3.20
C ALA A 192 14.23 14.87 -2.01
N ILE A 193 13.86 13.75 -1.38
CA ILE A 193 14.66 13.13 -0.31
C ILE A 193 16.03 12.69 -0.86
N GLU A 194 16.06 11.93 -1.95
CA GLU A 194 17.29 11.40 -2.53
C GLU A 194 18.20 12.49 -3.08
N GLU A 195 17.65 13.56 -3.66
CA GLU A 195 18.43 14.73 -4.09
C GLU A 195 19.09 15.43 -2.90
N THR A 196 18.35 15.62 -1.80
CA THR A 196 18.90 16.24 -0.58
C THR A 196 20.01 15.38 0.02
N ILE A 197 19.85 14.05 -0.01
CA ILE A 197 20.88 13.10 0.44
C ILE A 197 22.11 13.19 -0.46
N GLN A 198 21.93 13.22 -1.79
CA GLN A 198 23.04 13.37 -2.75
C GLN A 198 23.84 14.65 -2.53
N GLN A 199 23.16 15.78 -2.24
CA GLN A 199 23.82 17.05 -1.93
C GLN A 199 24.69 16.94 -0.66
N ARG A 200 24.17 16.32 0.40
CA ARG A 200 24.93 16.08 1.65
C ARG A 200 26.09 15.11 1.47
N MET A 201 25.90 14.07 0.65
CA MET A 201 26.99 13.15 0.31
C MET A 201 28.13 13.86 -0.42
N ALA A 202 27.83 14.86 -1.25
CA ALA A 202 28.86 15.69 -1.89
C ALA A 202 29.67 16.52 -0.87
N GLU A 203 29.11 16.78 0.32
CA GLU A 203 29.78 17.45 1.45
C GLU A 203 30.53 16.46 2.38
N GLY A 204 30.46 15.15 2.08
CA GLY A 204 31.16 14.09 2.80
C GLY A 204 30.34 13.36 3.87
N GLU A 205 29.02 13.57 3.93
CA GLU A 205 28.14 12.77 4.81
C GLU A 205 27.87 11.38 4.23
N GLU A 206 27.86 10.35 5.08
CA GLU A 206 27.41 9.02 4.69
C GLU A 206 25.88 8.99 4.42
N PRO A 207 25.37 8.17 3.47
CA PRO A 207 23.97 8.21 3.04
C PRO A 207 22.93 8.08 4.17
N LEU A 208 23.16 7.15 5.11
CA LEU A 208 22.25 6.91 6.22
C LEU A 208 22.30 8.02 7.27
N VAL A 209 23.46 8.66 7.43
CA VAL A 209 23.60 9.84 8.31
C VAL A 209 22.88 11.03 7.70
N ALA A 210 23.05 11.24 6.39
CA ALA A 210 22.35 12.29 5.65
C ALA A 210 20.82 12.11 5.75
N LEU A 211 20.31 10.88 5.65
CA LEU A 211 18.89 10.54 5.82
C LEU A 211 18.35 10.93 7.21
N GLU A 212 19.12 10.70 8.27
CA GLU A 212 18.74 11.05 9.64
C GLU A 212 18.72 12.56 9.90
N ASN A 213 19.57 13.29 9.18
CA ASN A 213 19.77 14.74 9.29
C ASN A 213 18.88 15.57 8.35
N LEU A 214 17.94 14.93 7.65
CA LEU A 214 16.99 15.65 6.80
C LEU A 214 16.11 16.62 7.60
N ALA A 215 15.70 17.68 6.92
CA ALA A 215 14.78 18.67 7.47
C ALA A 215 13.41 18.03 7.80
N PRO A 216 12.64 18.56 8.78
CA PRO A 216 11.43 17.93 9.29
C PRO A 216 10.37 17.56 8.23
N ASP A 217 10.27 18.32 7.14
CA ASP A 217 9.35 18.09 6.03
C ASP A 217 9.73 16.88 5.16
N LEU A 218 11.02 16.56 5.07
CA LEU A 218 11.56 15.42 4.32
C LEU A 218 11.97 14.25 5.22
N LYS A 219 11.95 14.44 6.55
CA LYS A 219 12.41 13.43 7.50
C LYS A 219 11.45 12.23 7.54
N PRO A 220 11.92 11.00 7.25
CA PRO A 220 11.11 9.81 7.42
C PRO A 220 10.81 9.55 8.90
N ASP A 221 9.76 8.77 9.16
CA ASP A 221 9.44 8.32 10.51
C ASP A 221 10.48 7.32 11.06
N GLU A 222 10.40 7.04 12.37
CA GLU A 222 11.32 6.12 13.05
C GLU A 222 11.36 4.73 12.40
N ALA A 223 10.19 4.18 12.05
CA ALA A 223 10.10 2.84 11.47
C ALA A 223 10.81 2.77 10.11
N THR A 224 10.63 3.80 9.28
CA THR A 224 11.25 3.94 7.98
C THR A 224 12.77 4.05 8.11
N LEU A 225 13.27 4.86 9.04
CA LEU A 225 14.71 4.98 9.28
C LEU A 225 15.33 3.64 9.68
N LYS A 226 14.70 2.91 10.60
CA LYS A 226 15.15 1.58 11.04
C LYS A 226 15.12 0.56 9.92
N LEU A 227 14.03 0.55 9.16
CA LEU A 227 13.82 -0.31 8.00
C LEU A 227 14.92 -0.09 6.94
N LEU A 228 15.21 1.17 6.58
CA LEU A 228 16.23 1.52 5.59
C LEU A 228 17.66 1.24 6.07
N ARG A 229 17.92 1.35 7.38
CA ARG A 229 19.19 0.96 8.01
C ARG A 229 19.39 -0.55 8.14
N ARG A 230 18.33 -1.34 7.91
CA ARG A 230 18.31 -2.79 8.17
C ARG A 230 18.56 -3.13 9.63
N ASP A 231 18.07 -2.28 10.54
CA ASP A 231 18.07 -2.57 11.98
C ASP A 231 17.22 -3.83 12.25
N PRO A 232 17.52 -4.62 13.31
CA PRO A 232 16.63 -5.69 13.74
C PRO A 232 15.21 -5.18 13.99
N VAL A 233 14.22 -5.93 13.50
CA VAL A 233 12.80 -5.56 13.65
C VAL A 233 12.42 -5.59 15.12
N GLU A 234 11.84 -4.48 15.60
CA GLU A 234 11.31 -4.36 16.95
C GLU A 234 9.81 -4.65 16.93
N THR A 235 9.33 -5.59 17.76
CA THR A 235 7.91 -5.99 17.78
C THR A 235 6.95 -4.81 17.97
N ARG A 236 7.31 -3.79 18.77
CA ARG A 236 6.51 -2.57 18.95
C ARG A 236 6.23 -1.81 17.65
N LEU A 237 7.09 -1.97 16.64
CA LEU A 237 6.94 -1.33 15.32
C LEU A 237 6.05 -2.17 14.38
N LEU A 238 5.75 -3.42 14.75
CA LEU A 238 4.76 -4.27 14.09
C LEU A 238 3.37 -4.18 14.76
N GLU A 239 3.27 -3.44 15.86
CA GLU A 239 2.01 -3.07 16.48
C GLU A 239 1.47 -1.79 15.83
N LEU A 240 0.15 -1.67 15.80
CA LEU A 240 -0.55 -0.49 15.31
C LEU A 240 -0.84 0.50 16.42
N ILE A 241 -0.85 1.79 16.07
CA ILE A 241 -1.17 2.85 17.02
C ILE A 241 -2.67 3.15 16.96
N SER A 242 -3.37 2.89 18.07
CA SER A 242 -4.82 3.09 18.15
C SER A 242 -5.19 4.54 18.47
N HIS A 243 -6.19 5.02 17.73
CA HIS A 243 -6.79 6.34 17.88
C HIS A 243 -8.29 6.21 18.21
N PRO A 244 -8.83 7.07 19.09
CA PRO A 244 -10.26 7.12 19.35
C PRO A 244 -11.06 7.45 18.08
N GLU A 245 -12.23 6.84 17.94
CA GLU A 245 -13.18 7.20 16.88
C GLU A 245 -13.68 8.63 17.07
N THR A 246 -13.21 9.54 16.23
CA THR A 246 -13.67 10.93 16.23
C THR A 246 -14.52 11.27 15.00
N GLY A 247 -14.51 10.41 13.97
CA GLY A 247 -15.11 10.68 12.67
C GLY A 247 -14.42 11.81 11.89
N LYS A 248 -13.19 12.18 12.27
CA LYS A 248 -12.43 13.31 11.69
C LYS A 248 -11.11 12.91 11.05
N GLN A 249 -10.81 11.61 10.98
CA GLN A 249 -9.55 11.07 10.46
C GLN A 249 -9.25 11.50 9.01
N TYR A 250 -10.28 11.81 8.22
CA TYR A 250 -10.16 12.27 6.83
C TYR A 250 -10.61 13.73 6.65
N ASP A 251 -10.78 14.51 7.73
CA ASP A 251 -11.25 15.90 7.63
C ASP A 251 -10.30 16.78 6.82
N SER A 252 -8.99 16.56 6.94
CA SER A 252 -7.97 17.33 6.21
C SER A 252 -8.16 17.23 4.69
N ILE A 253 -8.48 16.05 4.16
CA ILE A 253 -8.67 15.87 2.71
C ILE A 253 -10.09 16.18 2.25
N ASN A 254 -11.10 15.95 3.12
CA ASN A 254 -12.51 16.03 2.75
C ASN A 254 -13.14 17.42 3.00
N LYS A 255 -12.59 18.21 3.93
CA LYS A 255 -13.17 19.52 4.33
C LYS A 255 -12.29 20.71 3.95
N GLU A 256 -11.01 20.49 3.66
CA GLU A 256 -10.09 21.56 3.27
C GLU A 256 -10.04 21.74 1.76
N PHE A 257 -9.55 22.91 1.37
CA PHE A 257 -9.49 23.36 -0.02
C PHE A 257 -8.08 23.84 -0.34
N THR A 258 -7.68 23.66 -1.59
CA THR A 258 -6.43 24.16 -2.15
C THR A 258 -6.69 24.97 -3.41
N GLU A 259 -5.76 25.85 -3.75
CA GLU A 259 -5.83 26.64 -4.98
C GLU A 259 -5.23 25.85 -6.14
N ASN A 260 -6.04 25.60 -7.16
CA ASN A 260 -5.59 25.02 -8.42
C ASN A 260 -5.41 26.13 -9.47
N GLN A 261 -4.27 26.13 -10.16
CA GLN A 261 -3.93 27.17 -11.14
C GLN A 261 -4.95 27.32 -12.27
N GLN A 262 -5.63 26.24 -12.65
CA GLN A 262 -6.57 26.21 -13.78
C GLN A 262 -8.04 26.31 -13.34
N TYR A 263 -8.38 25.74 -12.19
CA TYR A 263 -9.76 25.58 -11.74
C TYR A 263 -10.12 26.39 -10.50
N GLY A 264 -9.17 27.15 -9.95
CA GLY A 264 -9.34 27.93 -8.73
C GLY A 264 -9.43 27.05 -7.48
N LYS A 265 -10.19 27.52 -6.49
CA LYS A 265 -10.37 26.82 -5.22
C LYS A 265 -11.15 25.51 -5.39
N ILE A 266 -10.50 24.39 -5.13
CA ILE A 266 -11.08 23.03 -5.17
C ILE A 266 -10.79 22.28 -3.87
N SER A 267 -11.57 21.24 -3.57
CA SER A 267 -11.30 20.40 -2.38
C SER A 267 -9.96 19.68 -2.52
N ILE A 268 -9.30 19.35 -1.41
CA ILE A 268 -8.03 18.62 -1.46
C ILE A 268 -8.22 17.24 -2.11
N VAL A 269 -9.29 16.52 -1.76
CA VAL A 269 -9.61 15.22 -2.39
C VAL A 269 -9.82 15.34 -3.91
N ASP A 270 -10.47 16.41 -4.39
CA ASP A 270 -10.63 16.65 -5.84
C ASP A 270 -9.29 16.98 -6.51
N ALA A 271 -8.48 17.83 -5.87
CA ALA A 271 -7.14 18.14 -6.38
C ALA A 271 -6.29 16.87 -6.54
N ASP A 272 -6.38 15.96 -5.58
CA ASP A 272 -5.62 14.71 -5.59
C ASP A 272 -6.10 13.75 -6.71
N TYR A 273 -7.42 13.56 -6.86
CA TYR A 273 -7.96 12.77 -7.97
C TYR A 273 -7.61 13.37 -9.34
N LEU A 274 -7.60 14.69 -9.46
CA LEU A 274 -7.23 15.39 -10.69
C LEU A 274 -5.76 15.10 -11.05
N VAL A 275 -4.85 15.20 -10.07
CA VAL A 275 -3.43 14.88 -10.23
C VAL A 275 -3.24 13.42 -10.63
N ASN A 276 -3.94 12.48 -9.98
CA ASN A 276 -3.82 11.06 -10.29
C ASN A 276 -4.35 10.72 -11.70
N HIS A 277 -5.47 11.32 -12.10
CA HIS A 277 -6.00 11.23 -13.47
C HIS A 277 -5.02 11.77 -14.52
N GLU A 278 -4.32 12.87 -14.25
CA GLU A 278 -3.30 13.39 -15.18
C GLU A 278 -2.11 12.44 -15.34
N HIS A 279 -1.79 11.67 -14.29
CA HIS A 279 -0.71 10.69 -14.32
C HIS A 279 -1.10 9.40 -15.02
N SER A 280 -2.36 8.95 -14.90
CA SER A 280 -2.86 7.72 -15.54
C SER A 280 -3.03 7.85 -17.06
N LYS A 281 -3.10 9.08 -17.57
CA LYS A 281 -3.15 9.38 -19.01
C LYS A 281 -1.80 9.30 -19.74
N LYS A 282 -0.69 9.19 -19.02
CA LYS A 282 0.69 9.29 -19.57
C LYS A 282 1.45 7.98 -19.43
#